data_AF-P16412-F1
#
_entry.id   AF-P16412-F1
#
_cell.length_a   1.000
_cell.length_b   1.000
_cell.length_c   1.000
_cell.angle_alpha   90.00
_cell.angle_beta   90.00
_cell.angle_gamma   90.00
#
_symmetry.space_group_name_H-M   'P 1'
#
loop_
_entity.id
_entity.type
_entity.pdbx_description
1 polymer ?
#
loop_
_entity_poly.entity_id
_entity_poly.type
_entity_poly.pdbx_seq_one_letter_code
_entity_poly.pdbx_strand_id
1 'polypeptide(L)'
;QSATTCSSKPYSAQQVRAAANAACQYYQSNDTAGSTTYPHTYHNYEGFDFAVNGPYQEYPIRTSGVYSGGSPGADRVIINTQCQFAGAITHTGASGNQFVGCSNT
;
A
#
# COMPACT_ATOMS: atom_id res chain seq x y z
N GLN A 1 4.64 8.17 -9.46
CA GLN A 1 3.40 7.72 -8.79
C GLN A 1 2.34 8.81 -8.89
N SER A 2 1.13 8.46 -9.33
CA SER A 2 0.00 9.38 -9.53
C SER A 2 -0.92 9.43 -8.31
N ALA A 3 -1.88 10.36 -8.30
CA ALA A 3 -2.98 10.34 -7.35
C ALA A 3 -3.87 9.11 -7.59
N THR A 4 -4.55 8.65 -6.54
CA THR A 4 -5.47 7.50 -6.59
C THR A 4 -6.67 7.76 -5.69
N THR A 5 -7.78 7.11 -5.96
CA THR A 5 -8.98 7.13 -5.14
C THR A 5 -9.33 5.71 -4.75
N CYS A 6 -9.32 5.44 -3.46
CA CYS A 6 -9.72 4.16 -2.89
C CYS A 6 -11.18 4.24 -2.45
N SER A 7 -12.08 3.56 -3.16
CA SER A 7 -13.52 3.78 -3.00
C SER A 7 -13.88 5.27 -3.16
N SER A 8 -14.42 5.93 -2.14
CA SER A 8 -14.72 7.37 -2.15
C SER A 8 -13.59 8.26 -1.60
N LYS A 9 -12.47 7.67 -1.17
CA LYS A 9 -11.39 8.37 -0.46
C LYS A 9 -10.23 8.72 -1.39
N PRO A 10 -9.98 10.01 -1.67
CA PRO A 10 -8.88 10.43 -2.51
C PRO A 10 -7.55 10.47 -1.76
N TYR A 11 -6.48 10.09 -2.46
CA TYR A 11 -5.09 10.27 -2.04
C TYR A 11 -4.35 11.08 -3.09
N SER A 12 -3.70 12.15 -2.64
CA SER A 12 -2.83 12.94 -3.49
C SER A 12 -1.62 12.12 -3.92
N ALA A 13 -1.03 12.49 -5.06
CA ALA A 13 0.19 11.86 -5.53
C ALA A 13 1.32 11.94 -4.48
N GLN A 14 1.36 13.00 -3.67
CA GLN A 14 2.33 13.12 -2.58
C GLN A 14 2.09 12.10 -1.47
N GLN A 15 0.84 11.84 -1.08
CA GLN A 15 0.51 10.83 -0.07
C GLN A 15 0.87 9.43 -0.55
N VAL A 16 0.59 9.11 -1.83
CA VAL A 16 0.98 7.83 -2.44
C VAL A 16 2.51 7.67 -2.42
N ARG A 17 3.25 8.70 -2.83
CA ARG A 17 4.72 8.70 -2.79
C ARG A 17 5.27 8.53 -1.39
N ALA A 18 4.73 9.27 -0.42
CA ALA A 18 5.19 9.22 0.95
C ALA A 18 4.98 7.82 1.56
N ALA A 19 3.84 7.20 1.31
CA ALA A 19 3.56 5.84 1.77
C ALA A 19 4.46 4.80 1.08
N ALA A 20 4.64 4.87 -0.25
CA ALA A 20 5.50 3.95 -0.99
C ALA A 20 6.98 4.07 -0.59
N ASN A 21 7.46 5.29 -0.36
CA ASN A 21 8.82 5.53 0.12
C ASN A 21 9.02 5.00 1.54
N ALA A 22 8.05 5.20 2.43
CA ALA A 22 8.12 4.67 3.78
C ALA A 22 8.13 3.12 3.78
N ALA A 23 7.28 2.51 2.97
CA ALA A 23 7.28 1.06 2.76
C ALA A 23 8.68 0.57 2.32
N CYS A 24 9.27 1.23 1.34
CA CYS A 24 10.62 0.89 0.87
C CYS A 24 11.67 1.05 1.97
N GLN A 25 11.65 2.16 2.72
CA GLN A 25 12.61 2.44 3.78
C GLN A 25 12.57 1.38 4.88
N TYR A 26 11.38 1.03 5.35
CA TYR A 26 11.21 -0.02 6.35
C TYR A 26 11.66 -1.39 5.81
N TYR A 27 11.25 -1.75 4.59
CA TYR A 27 11.64 -3.01 3.95
C TYR A 27 13.17 -3.12 3.80
N GLN A 28 13.83 -2.09 3.28
CA GLN A 28 15.29 -2.05 3.11
C GLN A 28 16.04 -2.07 4.45
N SER A 29 15.44 -1.53 5.51
CA SER A 29 16.01 -1.54 6.86
C SER A 29 15.72 -2.82 7.63
N ASN A 30 14.96 -3.76 7.04
CA ASN A 30 14.43 -4.94 7.71
C ASN A 30 13.71 -4.58 9.02
N ASP A 31 12.87 -3.55 8.97
CA ASP A 31 12.16 -2.96 10.10
C ASP A 31 10.68 -2.76 9.78
N THR A 32 9.89 -2.39 10.78
CA THR A 32 8.45 -2.18 10.68
C THR A 32 7.99 -0.91 11.37
N ALA A 33 6.84 -0.39 10.96
CA ALA A 33 6.24 0.83 11.48
C ALA A 33 5.77 0.65 12.93
N GLY A 34 6.61 1.08 13.89
CA GLY A 34 6.32 0.95 15.31
C GLY A 34 6.24 -0.53 15.72
N SER A 35 5.27 -0.88 16.57
CA SER A 35 5.06 -2.28 17.01
C SER A 35 4.16 -3.08 16.05
N THR A 36 4.13 -2.72 14.77
CA THR A 36 3.26 -3.37 13.78
C THR A 36 4.04 -4.30 12.88
N THR A 37 3.38 -4.92 11.92
CA THR A 37 4.04 -5.82 10.95
C THR A 37 4.23 -5.15 9.59
N TYR A 38 3.95 -3.85 9.44
CA TYR A 38 4.03 -3.18 8.14
C TYR A 38 5.41 -2.56 7.90
N PRO A 39 5.96 -2.64 6.67
CA PRO A 39 5.44 -3.37 5.53
C PRO A 39 5.56 -4.89 5.74
N HIS A 40 4.67 -5.64 5.12
CA HIS A 40 4.81 -7.09 5.01
C HIS A 40 4.47 -7.57 3.61
N THR A 41 4.84 -8.81 3.33
CA THR A 41 4.59 -9.47 2.05
C THR A 41 3.11 -9.43 1.69
N TYR A 42 2.85 -9.06 0.44
CA TYR A 42 1.55 -9.12 -0.20
C TYR A 42 1.59 -10.19 -1.30
N HIS A 43 0.70 -11.17 -1.22
CA HIS A 43 0.71 -12.35 -2.10
C HIS A 43 -0.13 -12.20 -3.37
N ASN A 44 -0.94 -11.14 -3.48
CA ASN A 44 -1.79 -10.88 -4.64
C ASN A 44 -2.76 -12.04 -4.97
N TYR A 45 -3.48 -12.56 -3.97
CA TYR A 45 -4.45 -13.64 -4.18
C TYR A 45 -5.68 -13.20 -4.97
N GLU A 46 -5.94 -11.89 -5.00
CA GLU A 46 -6.97 -11.23 -5.80
C GLU A 46 -6.63 -11.24 -7.30
N GLY A 47 -5.37 -11.47 -7.67
CA GLY A 47 -4.94 -11.56 -9.06
C GLY A 47 -4.86 -10.21 -9.79
N PHE A 48 -4.46 -9.13 -9.10
CA PHE A 48 -4.20 -7.85 -9.75
C PHE A 48 -3.04 -7.96 -10.77
N ASP A 49 -3.19 -7.33 -11.92
CA ASP A 49 -2.16 -7.25 -12.96
C ASP A 49 -1.31 -5.98 -12.80
N PHE A 50 -0.33 -6.03 -11.90
CA PHE A 50 0.54 -4.88 -11.64
C PHE A 50 1.59 -4.70 -12.74
N ALA A 51 1.85 -3.44 -13.12
CA ALA A 51 2.86 -3.10 -14.13
C ALA A 51 4.32 -3.41 -13.73
N VAL A 52 4.58 -3.79 -12.48
CA VAL A 52 5.90 -4.19 -11.98
C VAL A 52 5.81 -5.58 -11.37
N ASN A 53 6.87 -6.38 -11.55
CA ASN A 53 6.92 -7.75 -11.06
C ASN A 53 7.14 -7.78 -9.54
N GLY A 54 6.53 -8.78 -8.88
CA GLY A 54 6.75 -9.08 -7.48
C GLY A 54 8.11 -9.75 -7.22
N PRO A 55 8.39 -10.15 -5.96
CA PRO A 55 7.48 -10.18 -4.81
C PRO A 55 7.03 -8.79 -4.36
N TYR A 56 5.87 -8.72 -3.71
CA TYR A 56 5.26 -7.45 -3.28
C TYR A 56 5.27 -7.28 -1.77
N GLN A 57 5.23 -6.03 -1.33
CA GLN A 57 5.00 -5.60 0.03
C GLN A 57 3.81 -4.62 0.06
N GLU A 58 2.95 -4.76 1.06
CA GLU A 58 1.87 -3.80 1.33
C GLU A 58 2.21 -2.87 2.48
N TYR A 59 1.73 -1.63 2.41
CA TYR A 59 1.91 -0.64 3.47
C TYR A 59 0.72 0.31 3.58
N PRO A 60 0.29 0.69 4.80
CA PRO A 60 -0.89 1.55 4.95
C PRO A 60 -0.66 2.96 4.39
N ILE A 61 -1.66 3.46 3.68
CA ILE A 61 -1.71 4.86 3.24
C ILE A 61 -2.73 5.64 4.06
N ARG A 62 -2.37 6.89 4.43
CA ARG A 62 -3.18 7.78 5.26
C ARG A 62 -3.33 9.16 4.60
N THR A 63 -4.41 9.85 4.94
CA THR A 63 -4.63 11.25 4.52
C THR A 63 -3.78 12.22 5.35
N SER A 64 -3.45 11.85 6.59
CA SER A 64 -2.61 12.64 7.49
C SER A 64 -1.28 11.93 7.79
N GLY A 65 -0.22 12.39 7.13
CA GLY A 65 1.14 11.92 7.35
C GLY A 65 1.38 10.47 6.90
N VAL A 66 2.59 9.97 7.21
CA VAL A 66 3.00 8.59 6.95
C VAL A 66 2.52 7.71 8.09
N TYR A 67 2.04 6.51 7.78
CA TYR A 67 1.73 5.50 8.79
C TYR A 67 2.96 5.18 9.63
N SER A 68 2.82 5.15 10.96
CA SER A 68 3.90 4.83 11.90
C SER A 68 3.47 3.86 13.01
N GLY A 69 2.29 3.26 12.86
CA GLY A 69 1.71 2.32 13.82
C GLY A 69 0.22 2.54 14.10
N GLY A 70 -0.32 1.71 15.00
CA GLY A 70 -1.75 1.67 15.32
C GLY A 70 -2.59 1.03 14.22
N SER A 71 -3.89 1.34 14.17
CA SER A 71 -4.78 0.75 13.14
C SER A 71 -4.35 1.17 11.72
N PRO A 72 -4.15 0.22 10.79
CA PRO A 72 -3.71 0.52 9.42
C PRO A 72 -4.83 1.13 8.56
N GLY A 73 -6.10 1.05 8.99
CA GLY A 73 -7.23 1.39 8.14
C GLY A 73 -7.39 0.39 6.98
N ALA A 74 -8.14 0.76 5.95
CA ALA A 74 -8.50 -0.14 4.85
C ALA A 74 -7.55 -0.11 3.65
N ASP A 75 -6.81 1.00 3.47
CA ASP A 75 -6.13 1.30 2.22
C ASP A 75 -4.63 0.97 2.32
N ARG A 76 -4.06 0.43 1.23
CA ARG A 76 -2.66 0.04 1.13
C ARG A 76 -2.05 0.60 -0.15
N VAL A 77 -0.79 1.02 -0.11
CA VAL A 77 0.07 1.03 -1.30
C VAL A 77 0.75 -0.32 -1.42
N ILE A 78 1.02 -0.72 -2.67
CA ILE A 78 1.80 -1.91 -2.99
C ILE A 78 3.10 -1.48 -3.66
N ILE A 79 4.22 -1.97 -3.14
CA ILE A 79 5.53 -1.87 -3.77
C ILE A 79 6.06 -3.26 -4.06
N ASN A 80 6.99 -3.41 -5.00
CA ASN A 80 7.79 -4.63 -5.10
C ASN A 80 9.06 -4.56 -4.22
N THR A 81 9.80 -5.67 -4.14
CA THR A 81 11.08 -5.74 -3.40
C THR A 81 12.22 -4.91 -4.02
N GLN A 82 12.01 -4.35 -5.21
CA GLN A 82 12.89 -3.35 -5.83
C GLN A 82 12.44 -1.92 -5.53
N CYS A 83 11.52 -1.74 -4.58
CA CYS A 83 10.94 -0.46 -4.19
C CYS A 83 10.19 0.28 -5.30
N GLN A 84 9.76 -0.42 -6.34
CA GLN A 84 8.92 0.16 -7.39
C GLN A 84 7.46 0.10 -6.94
N PHE A 85 6.74 1.21 -7.12
CA PHE A 85 5.32 1.29 -6.85
C PHE A 85 4.53 0.45 -7.86
N ALA A 86 3.69 -0.45 -7.36
CA ALA A 86 2.85 -1.34 -8.15
C ALA A 86 1.42 -0.81 -8.30
N GLY A 87 0.82 -0.32 -7.22
CA GLY A 87 -0.57 0.14 -7.21
C GLY A 87 -1.08 0.47 -5.81
N ALA A 88 -2.38 0.73 -5.68
CA ALA A 88 -3.02 0.95 -4.38
C ALA A 88 -4.30 0.12 -4.27
N ILE A 89 -4.53 -0.49 -3.12
CA ILE A 89 -5.67 -1.39 -2.91
C ILE A 89 -6.42 -1.02 -1.64
N THR A 90 -7.67 -1.44 -1.54
CA THR A 90 -8.52 -1.17 -0.36
C THR A 90 -9.41 -2.34 -0.01
N HIS A 91 -9.60 -2.56 1.29
CA HIS A 91 -10.67 -3.45 1.78
C HIS A 91 -12.07 -2.83 1.58
N THR A 92 -12.17 -1.52 1.36
CA THR A 92 -13.46 -0.83 1.26
C THR A 92 -14.20 -1.26 0.00
N GLY A 93 -15.33 -1.94 0.18
CA GLY A 93 -16.12 -2.47 -0.94
C GLY A 93 -15.69 -3.87 -1.40
N ALA A 94 -14.68 -4.46 -0.76
CA ALA A 94 -14.30 -5.85 -0.97
C ALA A 94 -15.13 -6.81 -0.10
N SER A 95 -15.18 -8.08 -0.48
CA SER A 95 -15.82 -9.12 0.33
C SER A 95 -14.85 -9.69 1.37
N GLY A 96 -15.29 -9.80 2.63
CA GLY A 96 -14.45 -10.34 3.70
C GLY A 96 -13.15 -9.55 3.90
N ASN A 97 -12.01 -10.24 3.88
CA ASN A 97 -10.68 -9.65 4.02
C ASN A 97 -9.97 -9.41 2.67
N GLN A 98 -10.68 -9.52 1.56
CA GLN A 98 -10.11 -9.29 0.23
C GLN A 98 -9.82 -7.81 0.00
N PHE A 99 -9.13 -7.55 -1.09
CA PHE A 99 -8.93 -6.21 -1.63
C PHE A 99 -9.66 -5.99 -2.95
N VAL A 100 -10.00 -4.73 -3.22
CA VAL A 100 -10.28 -4.23 -4.57
C VAL A 100 -9.27 -3.13 -4.92
N GLY A 101 -9.06 -2.90 -6.20
CA GLY A 101 -8.14 -1.87 -6.68
C GLY A 101 -8.67 -0.46 -6.39
N CYS A 102 -7.80 0.43 -5.96
CA CYS A 102 -8.06 1.87 -6.03
C CYS A 102 -7.90 2.34 -7.48
N SER A 103 -8.29 3.57 -7.80
CA SER A 103 -8.13 4.07 -9.17
C SER A 103 -6.67 4.01 -9.63
N ASN A 104 -6.46 3.69 -10.91
CA ASN A 104 -5.12 3.53 -11.51
C ASN A 104 -4.29 2.37 -10.91
N THR A 105 -4.95 1.33 -10.42
CA THR A 105 -4.31 0.08 -9.96
C THR A 105 -4.38 -0.99 -11.03
#